data_AF-A0A532BVZ8-F1
#
_entry.id   AF-A0A532BVZ8-F1
#
_cell.length_a   1.000
_cell.length_b   1.000
_cell.length_c   1.000
_cell.angle_alpha   90.00
_cell.angle_beta   90.00
_cell.angle_gamma   90.00
#
_symmetry.space_group_name_H-M   'P 1'
#
loop_
_entity.id
_entity.type
_entity.pdbx_description
1 polymer ?
#
loop_
_entity_poly.entity_id
_entity_poly.type
_entity_poly.pdbx_seq_one_letter_code
_entity_poly.pdbx_strand_id
1 'polypeptide(L)'
;MGTVVVANLPYYISTPLLFRLLDQRGRFPRMVLMLQAEVADRLVAKPGGSDYGVLSVMAQYAAEITKSFRVSAQCFRPRPEVASAVVLLRAKERTRLNQQEEVAFRALVKAAFAHRRKTLINSLRDEGYELLSVAEGLKQLDIAPTRRAETLSVEDFLRLAHALG
;
A
#
# COMPACT_ATOMS: atom_id res chain seq x y z
N MET A 1 -3.17 -3.67 25.84
CA MET A 1 -4.24 -2.80 25.32
C MET A 1 -3.60 -1.59 24.68
N GLY A 2 -3.76 -1.37 23.37
CA GLY A 2 -3.19 -0.20 22.69
C GLY A 2 -4.23 0.89 22.46
N THR A 3 -3.78 2.09 22.10
CA THR A 3 -4.66 3.24 21.82
C THR A 3 -5.40 3.05 20.50
N VAL A 4 -6.69 3.37 20.47
CA VAL A 4 -7.48 3.39 19.24
C VAL A 4 -7.50 4.81 18.68
N VAL A 5 -7.18 4.95 17.39
CA VAL A 5 -7.30 6.23 16.69
C VAL A 5 -8.65 6.28 15.97
N VAL A 6 -9.42 7.34 16.18
CA VAL A 6 -10.66 7.60 15.44
C VAL A 6 -10.58 9.03 14.91
N ALA A 7 -10.62 9.19 13.59
CA ALA A 7 -10.44 10.52 13.00
C ALA A 7 -11.07 10.65 11.61
N ASN A 8 -11.58 11.84 11.31
CA ASN A 8 -11.87 12.29 9.96
C ASN A 8 -10.64 13.02 9.41
N LEU A 9 -9.91 12.42 8.46
CA LEU A 9 -8.65 12.98 8.01
C LEU A 9 -8.87 14.09 6.96
N PRO A 10 -8.16 15.23 7.06
CA PRO A 10 -8.19 16.25 6.01
C PRO A 10 -7.69 15.68 4.68
N TYR A 11 -8.44 15.88 3.60
CA TYR A 11 -8.21 15.16 2.33
C TYR A 11 -6.83 15.42 1.73
N TYR A 12 -6.38 16.67 1.74
CA TYR A 12 -5.11 17.10 1.13
C TYR A 12 -3.85 16.51 1.79
N ILE A 13 -3.96 16.00 3.03
CA ILE A 13 -2.84 15.35 3.77
C ILE A 13 -3.20 13.96 4.28
N SER A 14 -4.31 13.38 3.82
CA SER A 14 -4.85 12.10 4.32
C SER A 14 -3.85 10.95 4.17
N THR A 15 -3.25 10.79 2.99
CA THR A 15 -2.27 9.73 2.72
C THR A 15 -0.97 9.87 3.53
N PRO A 16 -0.30 11.04 3.58
CA PRO A 16 0.85 11.23 4.47
C PRO A 16 0.53 10.97 5.94
N LEU A 17 -0.62 11.42 6.43
CA LEU A 17 -1.02 11.24 7.83
C LEU A 17 -1.32 9.76 8.14
N LEU A 18 -1.99 9.06 7.22
CA LEU A 18 -2.19 7.62 7.32
C LEU A 18 -0.87 6.86 7.49
N PHE A 19 0.14 7.16 6.66
CA PHE A 19 1.44 6.48 6.77
C PHE A 19 2.16 6.83 8.08
N ARG A 20 2.08 8.06 8.58
CA ARG A 20 2.62 8.39 9.92
C ARG A 20 1.94 7.60 11.03
N LEU A 21 0.63 7.36 10.93
CA LEU A 21 -0.09 6.52 11.89
C LEU A 21 0.32 5.04 11.79
N LEU A 22 0.50 4.51 10.56
CA LEU A 22 0.97 3.16 10.31
C LEU A 22 2.45 2.95 10.71
N ASP A 23 3.29 3.96 10.61
CA ASP A 23 4.66 3.94 11.13
C ASP A 23 4.65 3.79 12.67
N GLN A 24 3.58 4.25 13.34
CA GLN A 24 3.35 4.09 14.79
C GLN A 24 2.39 2.93 15.13
N ARG A 25 2.22 1.95 14.23
CA ARG A 25 1.29 0.81 14.39
C ARG A 25 1.44 0.02 15.69
N GLY A 26 2.64 -0.04 16.29
CA GLY A 26 2.85 -0.67 17.59
C GLY A 26 2.13 0.03 18.75
N ARG A 27 1.91 1.35 18.64
CA ARG A 27 1.14 2.16 19.61
C ARG A 27 -0.35 2.19 19.27
N PHE A 28 -0.67 2.14 17.98
CA PHE A 28 -2.03 2.24 17.45
C PHE A 28 -2.46 0.93 16.75
N PRO A 29 -2.81 -0.12 17.51
CA PRO A 29 -3.17 -1.41 16.92
C PRO A 29 -4.48 -1.37 16.13
N ARG A 30 -5.31 -0.33 16.33
CA ARG A 30 -6.59 -0.16 15.66
C ARG A 30 -6.84 1.30 15.30
N MET A 31 -7.26 1.54 14.06
CA MET A 31 -7.58 2.88 13.55
C MET A 31 -8.91 2.84 12.80
N VAL A 32 -9.79 3.79 13.07
CA VAL A 32 -11.05 4.02 12.34
C VAL A 32 -10.95 5.39 11.70
N LEU A 33 -10.69 5.43 10.40
CA LEU A 33 -10.37 6.66 9.68
C LEU A 33 -11.43 6.93 8.63
N MET A 34 -11.85 8.19 8.50
CA MET A 34 -12.63 8.65 7.36
C MET A 34 -11.73 9.36 6.37
N LEU A 35 -11.84 8.96 5.10
CA LEU A 35 -11.04 9.43 3.97
C LEU A 35 -11.95 9.70 2.77
N GLN A 36 -11.42 10.29 1.70
CA GLN A 36 -12.12 10.30 0.41
C GLN A 36 -12.42 8.87 -0.03
N ALA A 37 -13.58 8.67 -0.67
CA ALA A 37 -14.04 7.33 -1.05
C ALA A 37 -13.06 6.62 -2.00
N GLU A 38 -12.45 7.35 -2.94
CA GLU A 38 -11.43 6.82 -3.86
C GLU A 38 -10.18 6.33 -3.10
N VAL A 39 -9.69 7.12 -2.13
CA VAL A 39 -8.53 6.72 -1.30
C VAL A 39 -8.87 5.46 -0.51
N ALA A 40 -10.07 5.37 0.07
CA ALA A 40 -10.53 4.17 0.75
C ALA A 40 -10.63 2.96 -0.19
N ASP A 41 -11.09 3.15 -1.44
CA ASP A 41 -11.15 2.10 -2.47
C ASP A 41 -9.74 1.60 -2.83
N ARG A 42 -8.78 2.52 -3.01
CA ARG A 42 -7.37 2.18 -3.26
C ARG A 42 -6.72 1.43 -2.10
N LEU A 43 -7.06 1.74 -0.85
CA LEU A 43 -6.51 1.04 0.32
C LEU A 43 -6.91 -0.44 0.37
N VAL A 44 -8.13 -0.78 -0.07
CA VAL A 44 -8.64 -2.15 -0.07
C VAL A 44 -8.57 -2.83 -1.43
N ALA A 45 -8.02 -2.15 -2.45
CA ALA A 45 -7.88 -2.68 -3.78
C ALA A 45 -7.08 -3.99 -3.78
N LYS A 46 -7.48 -4.94 -4.61
CA LYS A 46 -6.80 -6.23 -4.78
C LYS A 46 -5.90 -6.21 -6.03
N PRO A 47 -4.89 -7.09 -6.11
CA PRO A 47 -4.07 -7.23 -7.31
C PRO A 47 -4.91 -7.42 -8.57
N GLY A 48 -4.46 -6.82 -9.68
CA GLY A 48 -5.10 -6.85 -11.00
C GLY A 48 -6.07 -5.69 -11.26
N GLY A 49 -6.44 -4.91 -10.25
CA GLY A 49 -7.33 -3.76 -10.41
C GLY A 49 -6.62 -2.44 -10.74
N SER A 50 -7.32 -1.51 -11.40
CA SER A 50 -6.83 -0.15 -11.71
C SER A 50 -6.52 0.69 -10.47
N ASP A 51 -7.18 0.41 -9.36
CA ASP A 51 -7.02 1.13 -8.10
C ASP A 51 -5.84 0.59 -7.27
N TYR A 52 -5.33 -0.60 -7.62
CA TYR A 52 -4.23 -1.24 -6.93
C TYR A 52 -2.90 -0.58 -7.29
N GLY A 53 -2.11 -0.26 -6.28
CA GLY A 53 -0.84 0.44 -6.44
C GLY A 53 -0.03 0.53 -5.16
N VAL A 54 0.92 1.47 -5.13
CA VAL A 54 1.80 1.71 -3.97
C VAL A 54 1.01 1.87 -2.67
N LEU A 55 -0.09 2.65 -2.69
CA LEU A 55 -0.91 2.86 -1.51
C LEU A 55 -1.50 1.54 -0.96
N SER A 56 -2.02 0.70 -1.85
CA SER A 56 -2.60 -0.60 -1.53
C SER A 56 -1.56 -1.51 -0.90
N VAL A 57 -0.41 -1.69 -1.56
CA VAL A 57 0.65 -2.61 -1.11
C VAL A 57 1.20 -2.17 0.25
N MET A 58 1.56 -0.89 0.39
CA MET A 58 2.18 -0.38 1.61
C MET A 58 1.21 -0.40 2.80
N ALA A 59 -0.06 -0.05 2.58
CA ALA A 59 -1.05 -0.05 3.65
C ALA A 59 -1.43 -1.48 4.06
N GLN A 60 -1.63 -2.39 3.09
CA GLN A 60 -1.96 -3.79 3.34
C GLN A 60 -0.78 -4.59 3.89
N TYR A 61 0.46 -4.18 3.62
CA TYR A 61 1.63 -4.69 4.32
C TYR A 61 1.55 -4.39 5.82
N ALA A 62 1.21 -3.15 6.20
CA ALA A 62 1.22 -2.70 7.59
C ALA A 62 -0.04 -3.11 8.38
N ALA A 63 -1.19 -3.27 7.73
CA ALA A 63 -2.47 -3.49 8.39
C ALA A 63 -3.43 -4.34 7.55
N GLU A 64 -4.35 -5.03 8.23
CA GLU A 64 -5.58 -5.52 7.62
C GLU A 64 -6.59 -4.37 7.52
N ILE A 65 -7.14 -4.14 6.33
CA ILE A 65 -7.97 -2.98 6.04
C ILE A 65 -9.34 -3.43 5.59
N THR A 66 -10.39 -2.87 6.20
CA THR A 66 -11.78 -3.10 5.82
C THR A 66 -12.45 -1.77 5.52
N LYS A 67 -12.99 -1.63 4.31
CA LYS A 67 -13.89 -0.51 3.99
C LYS A 67 -15.24 -0.78 4.63
N SER A 68 -15.60 0.02 5.63
CA SER A 68 -16.78 -0.21 6.46
C SER A 68 -18.06 0.28 5.78
N PHE A 69 -18.15 1.58 5.50
CA PHE A 69 -19.29 2.17 4.80
C PHE A 69 -18.92 3.49 4.11
N ARG A 70 -19.73 3.90 3.14
CA ARG A 70 -19.62 5.20 2.46
C ARG A 70 -20.37 6.28 3.25
N VAL A 71 -19.88 7.51 3.19
CA VAL A 71 -20.51 8.68 3.80
C VAL A 71 -20.78 9.71 2.69
N SER A 72 -22.02 10.18 2.60
CA SER A 72 -22.44 11.16 1.60
C SER A 72 -21.76 12.51 1.85
N ALA A 73 -21.38 13.21 0.78
CA ALA A 73 -20.87 14.57 0.86
C ALA A 73 -21.88 15.54 1.53
N GLN A 74 -23.17 15.22 1.53
CA GLN A 74 -24.21 16.02 2.18
C GLN A 74 -24.10 16.06 3.72
N CYS A 75 -23.33 15.15 4.32
CA CYS A 75 -23.12 15.08 5.76
C CYS A 75 -22.11 16.13 6.29
N PHE A 76 -21.54 16.98 5.44
CA PHE A 76 -20.44 17.89 5.79
C PHE A 76 -20.79 19.36 5.55
N ARG A 77 -20.14 20.25 6.31
CA ARG A 77 -20.15 21.70 6.10
C ARG A 77 -18.73 22.28 6.24
N PRO A 78 -18.18 22.96 5.22
CA PRO A 78 -18.70 23.04 3.85
C PRO A 78 -18.77 21.65 3.18
N ARG A 79 -19.64 21.51 2.17
CA ARG A 79 -19.82 20.25 1.44
C ARG A 79 -18.60 19.97 0.54
N PRO A 80 -17.94 18.80 0.64
CA PRO A 80 -16.89 18.41 -0.30
C PRO A 80 -17.48 18.02 -1.66
N GLU A 81 -16.65 18.07 -2.70
CA GLU A 81 -17.01 17.67 -4.07
C GLU A 81 -17.18 16.16 -4.22
N VAL A 82 -16.46 15.38 -3.40
CA VAL A 82 -16.43 13.92 -3.46
C VAL A 82 -17.00 13.29 -2.20
N ALA A 83 -17.49 12.05 -2.33
CA ALA A 83 -17.94 11.25 -1.19
C ALA A 83 -16.76 10.81 -0.31
N SER A 84 -17.07 10.46 0.94
CA SER A 84 -16.11 9.88 1.89
C SER A 84 -16.41 8.41 2.13
N ALA A 85 -15.48 7.71 2.79
CA ALA A 85 -15.72 6.40 3.33
C ALA A 85 -14.95 6.21 4.64
N VAL A 86 -15.52 5.41 5.54
CA VAL A 86 -14.87 4.98 6.78
C VAL A 86 -14.15 3.66 6.53
N VAL A 87 -12.88 3.60 6.91
CA VAL A 87 -12.04 2.41 6.87
C VAL A 87 -11.62 2.02 8.29
N LEU A 88 -11.63 0.73 8.55
CA LEU A 88 -11.05 0.12 9.75
C LEU A 88 -9.70 -0.47 9.36
N LEU A 89 -8.65 -0.07 10.08
CA LEU A 89 -7.32 -0.66 9.98
C LEU A 89 -7.02 -1.39 11.28
N ARG A 90 -6.61 -2.65 11.16
CA ARG A 90 -6.04 -3.46 12.24
C ARG A 90 -4.57 -3.67 11.94
N ALA A 91 -3.70 -3.05 12.74
CA ALA A 91 -2.26 -3.20 12.56
C ALA A 91 -1.85 -4.67 12.67
N LYS A 92 -0.94 -5.11 11.81
CA LYS A 92 -0.34 -6.43 11.96
C LYS A 92 0.68 -6.40 13.09
N GLU A 93 0.57 -7.33 14.03
CA GLU A 93 1.37 -7.36 15.27
C GLU A 93 2.85 -7.65 15.04
N ARG A 94 3.20 -8.35 13.96
CA ARG A 94 4.58 -8.67 13.59
C ARG A 94 4.89 -8.10 12.21
N THR A 95 5.89 -7.25 12.15
CA THR A 95 6.52 -6.87 10.87
C THR A 95 7.43 -8.02 10.47
N ARG A 96 7.31 -8.47 9.22
CA ARG A 96 8.21 -9.51 8.68
C ARG A 96 9.58 -8.95 8.34
N LEU A 97 9.68 -7.63 8.28
CA LEU A 97 10.86 -6.87 7.92
C LEU A 97 11.35 -6.04 9.11
N ASN A 98 12.66 -5.92 9.23
CA ASN A 98 13.32 -4.92 10.07
C ASN A 98 13.28 -3.53 9.40
N GLN A 99 13.78 -2.50 10.07
CA GLN A 99 13.69 -1.11 9.57
C GLN A 99 14.38 -0.90 8.22
N GLN A 100 15.56 -1.50 8.00
CA GLN A 100 16.30 -1.38 6.73
C GLN A 100 15.56 -2.10 5.61
N GLU A 101 15.05 -3.30 5.89
CA GLU A 101 14.24 -4.08 4.96
C GLU A 101 12.93 -3.36 4.61
N GLU A 102 12.29 -2.64 5.54
CA GLU A 102 11.09 -1.84 5.24
C GLU A 102 11.39 -0.65 4.32
N VAL A 103 12.58 -0.06 4.42
CA VAL A 103 13.03 1.00 3.50
C VAL A 103 13.24 0.42 2.11
N ALA A 104 13.94 -0.71 1.99
CA ALA A 104 14.17 -1.40 0.73
C ALA A 104 12.84 -1.84 0.08
N PHE A 105 11.94 -2.45 0.85
CA PHE A 105 10.60 -2.83 0.40
C PHE A 105 9.81 -1.63 -0.14
N ARG A 106 9.83 -0.50 0.58
CA ARG A 106 9.16 0.73 0.12
C ARG A 106 9.77 1.26 -1.18
N ALA A 107 11.08 1.18 -1.35
CA ALA A 107 11.77 1.58 -2.58
C ALA A 107 11.40 0.66 -3.75
N LEU A 108 11.42 -0.65 -3.53
CA LEU A 108 11.03 -1.66 -4.52
C LEU A 108 9.59 -1.47 -5.01
N VAL A 109 8.64 -1.33 -4.08
CA VAL A 109 7.23 -1.13 -4.43
C VAL A 109 7.04 0.17 -5.23
N LYS A 110 7.73 1.26 -4.87
CA LYS A 110 7.67 2.51 -5.64
C LYS A 110 8.22 2.32 -7.05
N ALA A 111 9.40 1.71 -7.19
CA ALA A 111 10.04 1.46 -8.48
C ALA A 111 9.18 0.57 -9.39
N ALA A 112 8.54 -0.45 -8.82
CA ALA A 112 7.67 -1.37 -9.54
C ALA A 112 6.41 -0.68 -10.12
N PHE A 113 5.91 0.37 -9.48
CA PHE A 113 4.74 1.14 -9.92
C PHE A 113 5.07 2.45 -10.65
N ALA A 114 6.35 2.81 -10.80
CA ALA A 114 6.79 4.04 -11.47
C ALA A 114 6.37 4.06 -12.95
N HIS A 115 6.29 2.88 -13.60
CA HIS A 115 5.90 2.76 -15.00
C HIS A 115 4.75 1.76 -15.19
N ARG A 116 3.52 2.13 -14.81
CA ARG A 116 2.32 1.25 -14.81
C ARG A 116 2.06 0.45 -16.09
N ARG A 117 2.49 0.96 -17.26
CA ARG A 117 2.29 0.28 -18.56
C ARG A 117 3.41 -0.72 -18.91
N LYS A 118 4.54 -0.68 -18.21
CA LYS A 118 5.69 -1.58 -18.43
C LYS A 118 5.55 -2.85 -17.60
N THR A 119 6.23 -3.90 -18.02
CA THR A 119 6.40 -5.11 -17.21
C THR A 119 7.24 -4.78 -15.97
N LEU A 120 7.09 -5.57 -14.90
CA LEU A 120 7.78 -5.39 -13.62
C LEU A 120 9.29 -5.25 -13.81
N ILE A 121 9.90 -6.18 -14.55
CA ILE A 121 11.34 -6.18 -14.83
C ILE A 121 11.81 -4.91 -15.56
N ASN A 122 11.02 -4.40 -16.51
CA ASN A 122 11.36 -3.17 -17.23
C ASN A 122 11.17 -1.93 -16.35
N SER A 123 10.14 -1.91 -15.49
CA SER A 123 9.95 -0.81 -14.53
C SER A 123 11.11 -0.75 -13.54
N LEU A 124 11.51 -1.89 -12.97
CA LEU A 124 12.62 -1.95 -12.02
C LEU A 124 13.95 -1.57 -12.66
N ARG A 125 14.24 -2.04 -13.88
CA ARG A 125 15.45 -1.67 -14.63
C ARG A 125 15.54 -0.15 -14.80
N ASP A 126 14.46 0.49 -15.23
CA ASP A 126 14.46 1.93 -15.51
C ASP A 126 14.57 2.77 -14.22
N GLU A 127 14.22 2.18 -13.07
CA GLU A 127 14.38 2.76 -11.72
C GLU A 127 15.71 2.36 -11.05
N GLY A 128 16.65 1.78 -11.81
CA GLY A 128 18.03 1.56 -11.38
C GLY A 128 18.33 0.20 -10.75
N TYR A 129 17.40 -0.76 -10.81
CA TYR A 129 17.68 -2.13 -10.39
C TYR A 129 18.49 -2.87 -11.47
N GLU A 130 19.43 -3.69 -11.02
CA GLU A 130 20.26 -4.50 -11.91
C GLU A 130 19.41 -5.62 -12.55
N LEU A 131 19.47 -5.72 -13.88
CA LEU A 131 18.53 -6.54 -14.66
C LEU A 131 18.71 -8.03 -14.41
N LEU A 132 19.95 -8.51 -14.25
CA LEU A 132 20.24 -9.92 -13.99
C LEU A 132 19.70 -10.33 -12.62
N SER A 133 19.97 -9.54 -11.58
CA SER A 133 19.45 -9.73 -10.22
C SER A 133 17.92 -9.79 -10.19
N VAL A 134 17.25 -8.87 -10.89
CA VAL A 134 15.78 -8.90 -11.00
C VAL A 134 15.31 -10.16 -11.74
N ALA A 135 15.93 -10.52 -12.87
CA ALA A 135 15.56 -11.71 -13.63
C ALA A 135 15.75 -13.01 -12.82
N GLU A 136 16.84 -13.11 -12.07
CA GLU A 136 17.14 -14.23 -11.18
C GLU A 136 16.13 -14.32 -10.03
N GLY A 137 15.85 -13.20 -9.35
CA GLY A 137 14.86 -13.15 -8.29
C GLY A 137 13.46 -13.54 -8.77
N LEU A 138 13.03 -13.06 -9.93
CA LEU A 138 11.75 -13.45 -10.53
C LEU A 138 11.70 -14.95 -10.87
N LYS A 139 12.79 -15.48 -11.43
CA LYS A 139 12.91 -16.92 -11.74
C LYS A 139 12.86 -17.79 -10.48
N GLN A 140 13.57 -17.41 -9.43
CA GLN A 140 13.58 -18.13 -8.14
C GLN A 140 12.18 -18.19 -7.51
N LEU A 141 11.37 -17.16 -7.71
CA LEU A 141 10.04 -17.02 -7.13
C LEU A 141 8.90 -17.54 -8.04
N ASP A 142 9.24 -18.10 -9.20
CA ASP A 142 8.28 -18.52 -10.24
C ASP A 142 7.32 -17.38 -10.67
N ILE A 143 7.86 -16.17 -10.79
CA ILE A 143 7.12 -14.99 -11.24
C ILE A 143 7.48 -14.72 -12.71
N ALA A 144 6.50 -14.82 -13.60
CA ALA A 144 6.74 -14.55 -15.02
C ALA A 144 7.24 -13.10 -15.25
N PRO A 145 8.31 -12.89 -16.05
CA PRO A 145 8.91 -11.56 -16.25
C PRO A 145 8.01 -10.60 -17.05
N THR A 146 6.97 -11.12 -17.69
CA THR A 146 5.95 -10.35 -18.41
C THR A 146 4.88 -9.75 -17.49
N ARG A 147 4.84 -10.16 -16.20
CA ARG A 147 3.87 -9.61 -15.24
C ARG A 147 4.13 -8.13 -15.01
N ARG A 148 3.06 -7.40 -14.69
CA ARG A 148 3.11 -5.98 -14.31
C ARG A 148 2.98 -5.81 -12.81
N ALA A 149 3.44 -4.64 -12.36
CA ALA A 149 3.19 -3.99 -11.07
C ALA A 149 1.90 -4.46 -10.38
N GLU A 150 0.79 -4.07 -11.00
CA GLU A 150 -0.54 -4.24 -10.42
C GLU A 150 -0.96 -5.68 -10.21
N THR A 151 -0.32 -6.66 -10.86
CA THR A 151 -0.71 -8.06 -10.74
C THR A 151 -0.15 -8.74 -9.51
N LEU A 152 0.91 -8.19 -8.88
CA LEU A 152 1.62 -8.82 -7.77
C LEU A 152 0.87 -8.64 -6.43
N SER A 153 0.80 -9.70 -5.65
CA SER A 153 0.30 -9.63 -4.27
C SER A 153 1.31 -8.96 -3.33
N VAL A 154 0.87 -8.55 -2.14
CA VAL A 154 1.80 -8.07 -1.09
C VAL A 154 2.84 -9.14 -0.75
N GLU A 155 2.45 -10.41 -0.75
CA GLU A 155 3.37 -11.53 -0.53
C GLU A 155 4.40 -11.66 -1.65
N ASP A 156 4.00 -11.44 -2.91
CA ASP A 156 4.93 -11.45 -4.04
C ASP A 156 6.00 -10.36 -3.88
N PHE A 157 5.60 -9.16 -3.45
CA PHE A 157 6.54 -8.07 -3.20
C PHE A 157 7.47 -8.35 -2.02
N LEU A 158 6.98 -8.98 -0.95
CA LEU A 158 7.82 -9.35 0.19
C LEU A 158 8.87 -10.38 -0.22
N ARG A 159 8.45 -11.42 -0.94
CA ARG A 159 9.36 -12.45 -1.46
C ARG A 159 10.38 -11.86 -2.41
N LEU A 160 9.96 -10.94 -3.29
CA LEU A 160 10.86 -10.26 -4.22
C LEU A 160 11.86 -9.35 -3.49
N ALA A 161 11.44 -8.62 -2.45
CA ALA A 161 12.35 -7.83 -1.63
C ALA A 161 13.43 -8.71 -1.01
N HIS A 162 13.07 -9.84 -0.39
CA HIS A 162 14.05 -10.77 0.16
C HIS A 162 15.00 -11.37 -0.88
N ALA A 163 14.54 -11.59 -2.11
CA ALA A 163 15.37 -12.13 -3.19
C ALA A 163 16.38 -11.10 -3.76
N LEU A 164 16.10 -9.80 -3.62
CA LEU A 164 16.95 -8.72 -4.16
C LEU A 164 17.95 -8.14 -3.13
N GLY A 165 17.84 -8.53 -1.85
CA GLY A 165 18.64 -8.01 -0.75
C GLY A 165 18.17 -6.66 -0.22
#